data_AF-A0A952P2A2-F1
#
_entry.id   AF-A0A952P2A2-F1
#
_cell.length_a   1.000
_cell.length_b   1.000
_cell.length_c   1.000
_cell.angle_alpha   90.00
_cell.angle_beta   90.00
_cell.angle_gamma   90.00
#
_symmetry.space_group_name_H-M   'P 1'
#
loop_
_entity.id
_entity.type
_entity.pdbx_description
1 polymer ?
#
loop_
_entity_poly.entity_id
_entity_poly.type
_entity_poly.pdbx_seq_one_letter_code
_entity_poly.pdbx_strand_id
1 'polypeptide(L)'
;MNQEKFVITRDPAAIRQSYDFSHLRGDALSNAMKERMIAGLEVYKETDRMGLAIGHFTFTNGAGEKTLACREFDKMVLSFEAEGVVVNGERPSMEIEGGCRFSDDLAKIHPLYLPVARILGEKPADGEFQFRDGSPVAVRFANLSDEWPRKWVLTGVSLSGNKEKLAIERNELRRILGHPLLIDISL
;
A
#
# COMPACT_ATOMS: atom_id res chain seq x y z
N MET A 1 -22.30 8.26 -23.88
CA MET A 1 -22.07 7.95 -22.45
C MET A 1 -20.99 8.90 -21.94
N ASN A 2 -21.37 9.86 -21.11
CA ASN A 2 -20.47 10.88 -20.56
C ASN A 2 -19.56 10.25 -19.51
N GLN A 3 -18.24 10.38 -19.70
CA GLN A 3 -17.24 10.12 -18.66
C GLN A 3 -17.03 11.41 -17.86
N GLU A 4 -17.50 11.45 -16.62
CA GLU A 4 -17.15 12.53 -15.70
C GLU A 4 -15.73 12.29 -15.16
N LYS A 5 -14.78 13.03 -15.74
CA LYS A 5 -13.40 13.11 -15.27
C LYS A 5 -13.30 14.33 -14.36
N PHE A 6 -13.22 14.12 -13.04
CA PHE A 6 -12.88 15.21 -12.12
C PHE A 6 -11.39 15.55 -12.29
N VAL A 7 -11.11 16.61 -13.04
CA VAL A 7 -9.76 17.16 -13.18
C VAL A 7 -9.66 18.41 -12.31
N ILE A 8 -8.89 18.33 -11.24
CA ILE A 8 -8.43 19.53 -10.52
C ILE A 8 -7.28 20.12 -11.34
N THR A 9 -7.55 21.22 -12.03
CA THR A 9 -6.55 21.96 -12.81
C THR A 9 -5.67 22.81 -11.90
N ARG A 10 -4.37 22.50 -11.80
CA ARG A 10 -3.34 23.44 -11.33
C ARG A 10 -2.08 23.32 -12.20
N ASP A 11 -1.61 24.48 -12.62
CA ASP A 11 -0.40 24.88 -13.39
C ASP A 11 0.48 23.84 -14.11
N PRO A 12 0.75 24.02 -15.42
CA PRO A 12 1.64 23.17 -16.19
C PRO A 12 3.11 23.59 -15.99
N ALA A 13 3.70 23.10 -14.90
CA ALA A 13 5.15 22.91 -14.74
C ALA A 13 5.41 21.74 -13.78
N ALA A 14 4.73 20.61 -14.00
CA ALA A 14 4.88 19.39 -13.23
C ALA A 14 6.23 18.72 -13.54
N ILE A 15 7.30 19.28 -13.00
CA ILE A 15 8.50 18.49 -12.72
C ILE A 15 8.04 17.35 -11.81
N ARG A 16 8.46 16.13 -12.15
CA ARG A 16 8.34 14.89 -11.40
C ARG A 16 9.00 15.03 -10.01
N GLN A 17 8.43 15.85 -9.13
CA GLN A 17 9.02 16.22 -7.85
C GLN A 17 8.79 15.08 -6.85
N SER A 18 9.84 14.31 -6.61
CA SER A 18 9.93 13.48 -5.40
C SER A 18 9.84 14.38 -4.16
N TYR A 19 9.10 13.96 -3.14
CA TYR A 19 8.95 14.72 -1.90
C TYR A 19 10.23 14.63 -1.07
N ASP A 20 10.88 15.76 -0.83
CA ASP A 20 12.21 15.81 -0.20
C ASP A 20 12.16 16.23 1.27
N PHE A 21 12.45 15.28 2.14
CA PHE A 21 12.51 15.42 3.60
C PHE A 21 13.94 15.44 4.14
N SER A 22 14.94 15.66 3.28
CA SER A 22 16.36 15.66 3.68
C SER A 22 16.73 16.71 4.73
N HIS A 23 15.87 17.71 4.96
CA HIS A 23 16.04 18.73 5.99
C HIS A 23 15.41 18.34 7.34
N LEU A 24 14.59 17.29 7.39
CA LEU A 24 13.90 16.84 8.61
C LEU A 24 14.70 15.76 9.33
N ARG A 25 14.52 15.66 10.65
CA ARG A 25 15.16 14.65 11.52
C ARG A 25 14.19 14.16 12.59
N GLY A 26 14.50 13.03 13.23
CA GLY A 26 13.73 12.47 14.34
C GLY A 26 12.25 12.28 14.01
N ASP A 27 11.38 12.63 14.95
CA ASP A 27 9.92 12.44 14.82
C ASP A 27 9.33 13.25 13.66
N ALA A 28 9.87 14.44 13.36
CA ALA A 28 9.40 15.25 12.24
C ALA A 28 9.62 14.54 10.90
N LEU A 29 10.78 13.89 10.74
CA LEU A 29 11.06 13.07 9.56
C LEU A 29 10.14 11.86 9.50
N SER A 30 10.02 11.12 10.61
CA SER A 30 9.14 9.94 10.71
C SER A 30 7.70 10.27 10.30
N ASN A 31 7.13 11.33 10.88
CA ASN A 31 5.77 11.76 10.58
C ASN A 31 5.61 12.18 9.13
N ALA A 32 6.53 12.98 8.58
CA ALA A 32 6.47 13.41 7.18
C ALA A 32 6.54 12.23 6.20
N MET A 33 7.39 11.23 6.46
CA MET A 33 7.46 10.02 5.64
C MET A 33 6.15 9.24 5.70
N LYS A 34 5.57 9.05 6.89
CA LYS A 34 4.28 8.35 7.05
C LYS A 34 3.14 9.07 6.36
N GLU A 35 3.01 10.37 6.58
CA GLU A 35 2.01 11.20 5.91
C GLU A 35 2.15 11.11 4.39
N ARG A 36 3.40 11.13 3.88
CA ARG A 36 3.63 11.03 2.44
C ARG A 36 3.24 9.68 1.87
N MET A 37 3.54 8.58 2.55
CA MET A 37 3.12 7.24 2.11
C MET A 37 1.61 7.21 1.87
N ILE A 38 0.83 7.75 2.81
CA ILE A 38 -0.63 7.75 2.73
C ILE A 38 -1.16 8.78 1.75
N ALA A 39 -0.55 9.97 1.66
CA ALA A 39 -0.95 11.00 0.71
C ALA A 39 -0.73 10.58 -0.77
N GLY A 40 0.13 9.61 -1.03
CA GLY A 40 0.33 9.02 -2.36
C GLY A 40 -0.40 7.69 -2.57
N LEU A 41 -1.30 7.32 -1.66
CA LEU A 41 -2.09 6.10 -1.76
C LEU A 41 -3.02 6.16 -2.98
N GLU A 42 -2.94 5.15 -3.84
CA GLU A 42 -3.77 5.04 -5.03
C GLU A 42 -4.12 3.58 -5.32
N VAL A 43 -5.36 3.36 -5.78
CA VAL A 43 -5.88 2.04 -6.14
C VAL A 43 -6.09 1.99 -7.65
N TYR A 44 -5.42 1.04 -8.30
CA TYR A 44 -5.56 0.73 -9.72
C TYR A 44 -6.45 -0.49 -9.85
N LYS A 45 -7.54 -0.38 -10.60
CA LYS A 45 -8.42 -1.52 -10.89
C LYS A 45 -8.24 -1.94 -12.34
N GLU A 46 -7.87 -3.19 -12.54
CA GLU A 46 -7.76 -3.84 -13.84
C GLU A 46 -8.68 -5.07 -13.87
N THR A 47 -8.90 -5.66 -15.04
CA THR A 47 -9.89 -6.74 -15.21
C THR A 47 -9.58 -7.98 -14.37
N ASP A 48 -8.31 -8.30 -14.14
CA ASP A 48 -7.87 -9.52 -13.45
C ASP A 48 -7.08 -9.26 -12.16
N ARG A 49 -6.71 -8.00 -11.90
CA ARG A 49 -5.83 -7.60 -10.80
C ARG A 49 -6.13 -6.21 -10.27
N MET A 50 -5.69 -5.97 -9.04
CA MET A 50 -5.79 -4.68 -8.36
C MET A 50 -4.40 -4.22 -7.93
N GLY A 51 -4.00 -3.02 -8.34
CA GLY A 51 -2.75 -2.38 -7.90
C GLY A 51 -2.98 -1.46 -6.71
N LEU A 52 -2.08 -1.49 -5.74
CA LEU A 52 -2.02 -0.52 -4.63
C LEU A 52 -0.66 0.15 -4.63
N ALA A 53 -0.64 1.47 -4.87
CA ALA A 53 0.56 2.29 -4.73
C ALA A 53 0.48 3.17 -3.49
N ILE A 54 1.64 3.58 -2.99
CA ILE A 54 1.78 4.58 -1.93
C ILE A 54 2.79 5.65 -2.33
N GLY A 55 2.81 6.75 -1.60
CA GLY A 55 3.73 7.85 -1.87
C GLY A 55 5.18 7.48 -1.64
N HIS A 56 6.02 7.88 -2.59
CA HIS A 56 7.47 7.80 -2.49
C HIS A 56 8.02 9.14 -1.96
N PHE A 57 9.17 9.08 -1.29
CA PHE A 57 9.86 10.23 -0.70
C PHE A 57 11.39 10.07 -0.76
N THR A 58 12.07 11.18 -0.51
CA THR A 58 13.52 11.30 -0.41
C THR A 58 13.85 11.81 0.98
N PHE A 59 14.91 11.30 1.61
CA PHE A 59 15.34 11.69 2.95
C PHE A 59 16.85 11.52 3.10
N THR A 60 17.40 12.00 4.23
CA THR A 60 18.79 11.72 4.58
C THR A 60 18.84 10.45 5.45
N ASN A 61 19.56 9.43 4.99
CA ASN A 61 19.73 8.18 5.75
C ASN A 61 20.72 8.34 6.92
N GLY A 62 20.91 7.26 7.68
CA GLY A 62 21.86 7.24 8.81
C GLY A 62 23.33 7.52 8.44
N ALA A 63 23.71 7.41 7.16
CA ALA A 63 25.05 7.76 6.66
C ALA A 63 25.18 9.24 6.30
N GLY A 64 24.12 10.04 6.40
CA GLY A 64 24.12 11.44 5.98
C GLY A 64 23.87 11.62 4.47
N GLU A 65 23.52 10.55 3.75
CA GLU A 65 23.30 10.59 2.30
C GLU A 65 21.84 10.83 1.97
N LYS A 66 21.58 11.69 0.98
CA LYS A 66 20.24 11.88 0.42
C LYS A 66 19.87 10.68 -0.43
N THR A 67 18.83 9.96 -0.03
CA THR A 67 18.39 8.71 -0.66
C THR A 67 16.89 8.65 -0.86
N LEU A 68 16.48 7.82 -1.80
CA LEU A 68 15.09 7.50 -2.10
C LEU A 68 14.61 6.37 -1.17
N ALA A 69 13.36 6.41 -0.73
CA ALA A 69 12.74 5.39 0.13
C ALA A 69 13.08 3.95 -0.28
N CYS A 70 12.82 3.54 -1.54
CA CYS A 70 13.08 2.16 -1.97
C CYS A 70 14.57 1.79 -2.17
N ARG A 71 15.51 2.70 -1.87
CA ARG A 71 16.93 2.33 -1.71
C ARG A 71 17.25 1.88 -0.29
N GLU A 72 16.53 2.41 0.71
CA GLU A 72 16.73 2.05 2.11
C GLU A 72 15.78 0.92 2.55
N PHE A 73 14.54 0.96 2.07
CA PHE A 73 13.52 -0.06 2.32
C PHE A 73 13.45 -1.00 1.13
N ASP A 74 13.53 -2.30 1.37
CA ASP A 74 13.48 -3.34 0.33
C ASP A 74 12.08 -3.98 0.22
N LYS A 75 11.28 -3.90 1.29
CA LYS A 75 9.99 -4.58 1.41
C LYS A 75 8.87 -3.63 1.79
N MET A 76 7.71 -3.84 1.20
CA MET A 76 6.45 -3.15 1.48
C MET A 76 5.37 -4.16 1.85
N VAL A 77 4.61 -3.85 2.91
CA VAL A 77 3.47 -4.66 3.36
C VAL A 77 2.25 -3.77 3.54
N LEU A 78 1.13 -4.19 2.96
CA LEU A 78 -0.19 -3.60 3.12
C LEU A 78 -1.06 -4.60 3.90
N SER A 79 -1.55 -4.21 5.05
CA SER A 79 -2.38 -5.05 5.92
C SER A 79 -3.84 -4.61 5.82
N PHE A 80 -4.74 -5.58 5.74
CA PHE A 80 -6.17 -5.38 5.61
C PHE A 80 -6.95 -6.29 6.55
N GLU A 81 -8.18 -5.86 6.86
CA GLU A 81 -9.18 -6.70 7.50
C GLU A 81 -10.51 -6.63 6.78
N ALA A 82 -11.24 -7.75 6.78
CA ALA A 82 -12.56 -7.81 6.18
C ALA A 82 -13.56 -6.87 6.88
N GLU A 83 -14.39 -6.21 6.08
CA GLU A 83 -15.50 -5.40 6.56
C GLU A 83 -16.76 -6.26 6.70
N GLY A 84 -17.44 -6.15 7.86
CA GLY A 84 -18.74 -6.77 8.07
C GLY A 84 -18.72 -8.29 8.30
N VAL A 85 -17.55 -8.92 8.36
CA VAL A 85 -17.38 -10.36 8.57
C VAL A 85 -16.57 -10.61 9.84
N VAL A 86 -17.04 -11.55 10.66
CA VAL A 86 -16.34 -12.04 11.87
C VAL A 86 -16.44 -13.56 11.88
N VAL A 87 -15.31 -14.23 12.08
CA VAL A 87 -15.18 -15.68 12.19
C VAL A 87 -14.55 -15.97 13.54
N ASN A 88 -15.20 -16.77 14.38
CA ASN A 88 -14.73 -17.13 15.72
C ASN A 88 -14.36 -15.93 16.63
N GLY A 89 -15.02 -14.79 16.45
CA GLY A 89 -14.76 -13.57 17.23
C GLY A 89 -13.64 -12.67 16.69
N GLU A 90 -12.95 -13.10 15.63
CA GLU A 90 -11.90 -12.34 14.97
C GLU A 90 -12.31 -11.95 13.54
N ARG A 91 -11.70 -10.91 12.99
CA ARG A 91 -11.94 -10.50 11.59
C ARG A 91 -10.98 -11.24 10.68
N PRO A 92 -11.43 -11.72 9.50
CA PRO A 92 -10.50 -12.20 8.48
C PRO A 92 -9.48 -11.12 8.13
N SER A 93 -8.22 -11.50 7.96
CA SER A 93 -7.13 -10.59 7.61
C SER A 93 -6.45 -10.98 6.30
N MET A 94 -5.91 -9.96 5.62
CA MET A 94 -5.15 -10.11 4.39
C MET A 94 -3.89 -9.23 4.49
N GLU A 95 -2.72 -9.81 4.27
CA GLU A 95 -1.46 -9.08 4.13
C GLU A 95 -0.95 -9.24 2.71
N ILE A 96 -0.68 -8.12 2.04
CA ILE A 96 -0.06 -8.08 0.71
C ILE A 96 1.37 -7.60 0.88
N GLU A 97 2.32 -8.47 0.56
CA GLU A 97 3.74 -8.23 0.67
C GLU A 97 4.40 -8.21 -0.70
N GLY A 98 5.31 -7.28 -0.93
CA GLY A 98 6.18 -7.27 -2.10
C GLY A 98 7.35 -6.31 -1.96
N GLY A 99 8.17 -6.22 -3.00
CA GLY A 99 9.36 -5.36 -3.00
C GLY A 99 9.02 -3.87 -3.11
N CYS A 100 9.75 -3.03 -2.36
CA CYS A 100 9.74 -1.58 -2.60
C CYS A 100 10.52 -1.31 -3.88
N ARG A 101 9.84 -0.80 -4.92
CA ARG A 101 10.48 -0.47 -6.20
C ARG A 101 10.09 0.92 -6.67
N PHE A 102 10.96 1.56 -7.42
CA PHE A 102 10.65 2.82 -8.07
C PHE A 102 9.58 2.61 -9.14
N SER A 103 8.62 3.53 -9.21
CA SER A 103 7.72 3.65 -10.36
C SER A 103 8.28 4.66 -11.36
N ASP A 104 7.69 4.72 -12.56
CA ASP A 104 8.03 5.77 -13.55
C ASP A 104 7.71 7.19 -13.03
N ASP A 105 6.75 7.29 -12.10
CA ASP A 105 6.49 8.46 -11.29
C ASP A 105 7.30 8.38 -9.99
N LEU A 106 8.38 9.17 -9.89
CA LEU A 106 9.23 9.20 -8.69
C LEU A 106 8.52 9.69 -7.43
N ALA A 107 7.31 10.23 -7.54
CA ALA A 107 6.47 10.56 -6.39
C ALA A 107 5.72 9.33 -5.83
N LYS A 108 5.78 8.16 -6.48
CA LYS A 108 5.07 6.93 -6.11
C LYS A 108 5.98 5.71 -6.09
N ILE A 109 5.71 4.83 -5.13
CA ILE A 109 6.27 3.47 -5.11
C ILE A 109 5.51 2.66 -6.15
N HIS A 110 6.22 1.77 -6.86
CA HIS A 110 5.60 0.87 -7.83
C HIS A 110 4.45 0.10 -7.15
N PRO A 111 3.26 0.01 -7.77
CA PRO A 111 2.12 -0.66 -7.16
C PRO A 111 2.41 -2.12 -6.84
N LEU A 112 1.86 -2.62 -5.73
CA LEU A 112 1.70 -4.05 -5.49
C LEU A 112 0.41 -4.51 -6.17
N TYR A 113 0.54 -5.44 -7.11
CA TYR A 113 -0.59 -5.97 -7.85
C TYR A 113 -1.10 -7.25 -7.23
N LEU A 114 -2.29 -7.21 -6.64
CA LEU A 114 -3.05 -8.34 -6.15
C LEU A 114 -3.76 -9.04 -7.31
N PRO A 115 -3.48 -10.32 -7.61
CA PRO A 115 -4.14 -11.06 -8.69
C PRO A 115 -5.54 -11.55 -8.27
N VAL A 116 -6.49 -10.61 -8.22
CA VAL A 116 -7.87 -10.81 -7.75
C VAL A 116 -8.55 -12.00 -8.40
N ALA A 117 -8.47 -12.14 -9.73
CA ALA A 117 -9.14 -13.23 -10.44
C ALA A 117 -8.61 -14.62 -10.05
N ARG A 118 -7.31 -14.73 -9.73
CA ARG A 118 -6.73 -15.99 -9.28
C ARG A 118 -7.14 -16.33 -7.86
N ILE A 119 -7.07 -15.36 -6.95
CA ILE A 119 -7.49 -15.54 -5.55
C ILE A 119 -8.94 -15.99 -5.50
N LEU A 120 -9.83 -15.31 -6.23
CA LEU A 120 -11.25 -15.64 -6.26
C LEU A 120 -11.57 -16.95 -6.98
N GLY A 121 -10.63 -17.49 -7.78
CA GLY A 121 -10.74 -18.80 -8.41
C GLY A 121 -10.35 -19.96 -7.49
N GLU A 122 -9.65 -19.69 -6.38
CA GLU A 122 -9.27 -20.68 -5.37
C GLU A 122 -10.36 -20.81 -4.29
N LYS A 123 -10.35 -21.93 -3.57
CA LYS A 123 -11.18 -22.08 -2.36
C LYS A 123 -10.60 -21.19 -1.24
N PRO A 124 -11.43 -20.42 -0.51
CA PRO A 124 -11.00 -19.70 0.69
C PRO A 124 -10.27 -20.61 1.66
N ALA A 125 -9.05 -20.22 2.05
CA ALA A 125 -8.23 -20.95 3.00
C ALA A 125 -7.16 -20.05 3.60
N ASP A 126 -6.90 -20.25 4.89
CA ASP A 126 -5.78 -19.61 5.57
C ASP A 126 -4.47 -20.12 5.00
N GLY A 127 -3.49 -19.22 4.89
CA GLY A 127 -2.18 -19.55 4.36
C GLY A 127 -1.53 -18.41 3.59
N GLU A 128 -0.38 -18.72 3.00
CA GLU A 128 0.39 -17.80 2.17
C GLU A 128 0.37 -18.27 0.71
N PHE A 129 0.02 -17.34 -0.18
CA PHE A 129 -0.01 -17.54 -1.62
C PHE A 129 1.08 -16.68 -2.25
N GLN A 130 1.98 -17.30 -3.01
CA GLN A 130 3.06 -16.59 -3.71
C GLN A 130 2.73 -16.48 -5.20
N PHE A 131 2.63 -15.24 -5.68
CA PHE A 131 2.38 -14.96 -7.09
C PHE A 131 3.63 -14.34 -7.70
N ARG A 132 4.20 -15.00 -8.71
CA ARG A 132 5.49 -14.62 -9.32
C ARG A 132 5.37 -13.96 -10.69
N ASP A 133 4.15 -13.73 -11.16
CA ASP A 133 3.92 -13.23 -12.52
C ASP A 133 4.09 -11.70 -12.57
N GLY A 134 5.16 -11.28 -13.25
CA GLY A 134 5.52 -9.87 -13.39
C GLY A 134 6.17 -9.29 -12.14
N SER A 135 5.36 -8.90 -11.15
CA SER A 135 5.83 -8.27 -9.90
C SER A 135 5.56 -9.23 -8.74
N PRO A 136 6.59 -9.90 -8.19
CA PRO A 136 6.37 -10.90 -7.15
C PRO A 136 5.67 -10.30 -5.93
N VAL A 137 4.56 -10.92 -5.55
CA VAL A 137 3.81 -10.59 -4.33
C VAL A 137 3.49 -11.86 -3.55
N ALA A 138 3.57 -11.77 -2.22
CA ALA A 138 3.07 -12.78 -1.31
C ALA A 138 1.79 -12.24 -0.66
N VAL A 139 0.74 -13.06 -0.63
CA VAL A 139 -0.53 -12.70 -0.02
C VAL A 139 -0.82 -13.69 1.08
N ARG A 140 -0.95 -13.22 2.31
CA ARG A 140 -1.29 -14.05 3.46
C ARG A 140 -2.73 -13.79 3.88
N PHE A 141 -3.48 -14.86 4.06
CA PHE A 141 -4.82 -14.80 4.63
C PHE A 141 -4.85 -15.53 5.97
N ALA A 142 -5.65 -15.01 6.90
CA ALA A 142 -5.93 -15.67 8.16
C ALA A 142 -7.39 -15.46 8.56
N ASN A 143 -7.93 -16.45 9.27
CA ASN A 143 -9.28 -16.47 9.79
C ASN A 143 -10.36 -16.26 8.71
N LEU A 144 -10.18 -16.88 7.54
CA LEU A 144 -11.19 -16.91 6.49
C LEU A 144 -12.35 -17.85 6.84
N SER A 145 -13.55 -17.50 6.37
CA SER A 145 -14.69 -18.41 6.33
C SER A 145 -14.68 -19.24 5.03
N ASP A 146 -15.74 -20.02 4.81
CA ASP A 146 -15.94 -20.76 3.56
C ASP A 146 -16.20 -19.86 2.32
N GLU A 147 -16.31 -18.54 2.51
CA GLU A 147 -16.57 -17.56 1.46
C GLU A 147 -15.52 -16.44 1.46
N TRP A 148 -15.10 -15.99 0.27
CA TRP A 148 -14.19 -14.86 0.14
C TRP A 148 -14.87 -13.55 0.60
N PRO A 149 -14.29 -12.83 1.59
CA PRO A 149 -14.74 -11.48 1.91
C PRO A 149 -14.55 -10.55 0.70
N ARG A 150 -15.57 -9.76 0.39
CA ARG A 150 -15.54 -8.83 -0.76
C ARG A 150 -14.91 -7.50 -0.42
N LYS A 151 -15.14 -7.00 0.80
CA LYS A 151 -14.69 -5.68 1.23
C LYS A 151 -13.58 -5.79 2.26
N TRP A 152 -12.51 -5.06 2.03
CA TRP A 152 -11.33 -5.05 2.88
C TRP A 152 -10.95 -3.63 3.24
N VAL A 153 -10.76 -3.38 4.54
CA VAL A 153 -10.31 -2.09 5.08
C VAL A 153 -8.80 -2.13 5.20
N LEU A 154 -8.09 -1.12 4.69
CA LEU A 154 -6.66 -0.96 4.95
C LEU A 154 -6.44 -0.63 6.43
N THR A 155 -5.69 -1.46 7.12
CA THR A 155 -5.42 -1.37 8.57
C THR A 155 -3.94 -1.13 8.87
N GLY A 156 -3.04 -1.32 7.90
CA GLY A 156 -1.64 -1.02 8.07
C GLY A 156 -0.89 -0.82 6.75
N VAL A 157 0.14 0.01 6.80
CA VAL A 157 1.13 0.15 5.72
C VAL A 157 2.50 0.14 6.36
N SER A 158 3.42 -0.67 5.84
CA SER A 158 4.80 -0.63 6.32
C SER A 158 5.82 -0.77 5.20
N LEU A 159 6.95 -0.12 5.41
CA LEU A 159 8.18 -0.29 4.68
C LEU A 159 9.23 -0.83 5.65
N SER A 160 9.95 -1.87 5.26
CA SER A 160 11.06 -2.41 6.03
C SER A 160 12.30 -2.51 5.17
N GLY A 161 13.46 -2.35 5.80
CA GLY A 161 14.78 -2.58 5.23
C GLY A 161 15.68 -3.24 6.28
N ASN A 162 16.98 -3.34 6.00
CA ASN A 162 17.93 -4.05 6.86
C ASN A 162 18.06 -3.47 8.28
N LYS A 163 17.87 -2.16 8.45
CA LYS A 163 18.07 -1.45 9.72
C LYS A 163 16.90 -0.59 10.16
N GLU A 164 16.01 -0.26 9.22
CA GLU A 164 14.91 0.67 9.45
C GLU A 164 13.57 0.00 9.13
N LYS A 165 12.57 0.35 9.92
CA LYS A 165 11.17 -0.01 9.68
C LYS A 165 10.32 1.23 9.87
N LEU A 166 9.53 1.55 8.87
CA LEU A 166 8.52 2.58 8.91
C LEU A 166 7.16 1.91 8.83
N ALA A 167 6.33 2.10 9.85
CA ALA A 167 5.00 1.47 9.91
C ALA A 167 3.95 2.49 10.31
N ILE A 168 2.78 2.35 9.70
CA ILE A 168 1.57 3.13 9.97
C ILE A 168 0.51 2.11 10.33
N GLU A 169 0.07 2.15 11.58
CA GLU A 169 -0.96 1.25 12.10
C GLU A 169 -2.36 1.88 11.98
N ARG A 170 -3.40 1.08 12.21
CA ARG A 170 -4.80 1.46 12.04
C ARG A 170 -5.15 2.82 12.65
N ASN A 171 -4.77 3.06 13.91
CA ASN A 171 -5.14 4.30 14.61
C ASN A 171 -4.50 5.52 13.94
N GLU A 172 -3.27 5.37 13.48
CA GLU A 172 -2.53 6.41 12.77
C GLU A 172 -3.09 6.62 11.35
N LEU A 173 -3.39 5.54 10.62
CA LEU A 173 -4.08 5.60 9.32
C LEU A 173 -5.39 6.37 9.40
N ARG A 174 -6.23 6.08 10.41
CA ARG A 174 -7.51 6.78 10.60
C ARG A 174 -7.32 8.26 10.88
N ARG A 175 -6.26 8.63 11.62
CA ARG A 175 -5.92 10.03 11.88
C ARG A 175 -5.46 10.75 10.61
N ILE A 176 -4.67 10.10 9.76
CA ILE A 176 -4.12 10.71 8.54
C ILE A 176 -5.19 10.79 7.43
N LEU A 177 -5.94 9.70 7.19
CA LEU A 177 -6.95 9.65 6.12
C LEU A 177 -8.27 10.34 6.51
N GLY A 178 -8.59 10.42 7.80
CA GLY A 178 -9.89 10.91 8.29
C GLY A 178 -11.06 9.94 8.05
N HIS A 179 -10.90 8.95 7.16
CA HIS A 179 -11.88 7.89 6.89
C HIS A 179 -11.19 6.55 6.61
N PRO A 180 -11.89 5.40 6.75
CA PRO A 180 -11.36 4.11 6.33
C PRO A 180 -11.12 4.09 4.81
N LEU A 181 -10.02 3.47 4.37
CA LEU A 181 -9.84 3.10 2.97
C LEU A 181 -10.39 1.69 2.76
N LEU A 182 -11.40 1.58 1.90
CA LEU A 182 -12.04 0.32 1.52
C LEU A 182 -11.63 -0.08 0.11
N ILE A 183 -11.25 -1.33 -0.06
CA ILE A 183 -11.11 -1.98 -1.37
C ILE A 183 -12.17 -3.07 -1.52
N ASP A 184 -12.67 -3.22 -2.74
CA ASP A 184 -13.65 -4.23 -3.11
C ASP A 184 -13.01 -5.23 -4.09
N ILE A 185 -12.91 -6.50 -3.68
CA ILE A 185 -12.42 -7.61 -4.50
C ILE A 185 -13.61 -8.39 -5.09
N SER A 186 -14.13 -7.86 -6.17
CA SER A 186 -15.16 -8.48 -7.02
C SER A 186 -14.64 -8.65 -8.44
N LEU A 187 -15.18 -9.65 -9.14
CA LEU A 187 -15.00 -9.84 -10.59
C LEU A 187 -15.96 -8.93 -11.36
#